data_AF-A0AAN7UYY8-F1
#
_entry.id   AF-A0AAN7UYY8-F1
#
_cell.length_a   1.000
_cell.length_b   1.000
_cell.length_c   1.000
_cell.angle_alpha   90.00
_cell.angle_beta   90.00
_cell.angle_gamma   90.00
#
_symmetry.space_group_name_H-M   'P 1'
#
loop_
_entity.id
_entity.type
_entity.pdbx_description
1 polymer ?
#
loop_
_entity_poly.entity_id
_entity_poly.type
_entity_poly.pdbx_seq_one_letter_code
_entity_poly.pdbx_strand_id
1 'polypeptide(L)'
;MVSQSNKFVWSKEITQDLCLLYENHPILYCTYAPDYKNKNKRDNALIKIKQDLIDKNAFVAAQTLTIQDVKSKIHGLRTQFFKEYNKIKCSKTSGCSTDEIEKPKLWCYHLLEFLVNSAPVRPSTSTIEEVSSSVDVSVAEELRKIKDVTILRRVKRTIFNCLMDAQDEENV
;
A
#
# COMPACT_ATOMS: atom_id res chain seq x y z
N MET A 1 25.29 23.98 -8.49
CA MET A 1 24.05 24.76 -8.66
C MET A 1 22.88 23.84 -8.36
N VAL A 2 22.31 23.94 -7.15
CA VAL A 2 21.21 23.04 -6.75
C VAL A 2 19.96 23.55 -7.45
N SER A 3 19.51 22.81 -8.46
CA SER A 3 18.27 23.11 -9.17
C SER A 3 17.13 23.10 -8.16
N GLN A 4 16.53 24.26 -7.91
CA GLN A 4 15.29 24.35 -7.17
C GLN A 4 14.24 23.55 -7.94
N SER A 5 13.89 22.36 -7.43
CA SER A 5 12.74 21.63 -7.93
C SER A 5 11.52 22.47 -7.59
N ASN A 6 10.95 23.11 -8.61
CA ASN A 6 9.73 23.89 -8.46
C ASN A 6 8.60 22.90 -8.11
N LYS A 7 8.34 22.77 -6.82
CA LYS A 7 7.40 21.78 -6.28
C LYS A 7 6.00 22.36 -6.39
N PHE A 8 5.11 21.63 -7.04
CA PHE A 8 3.71 22.02 -7.18
C PHE A 8 3.06 22.34 -5.82
N VAL A 9 2.37 23.48 -5.73
CA VAL A 9 1.73 23.93 -4.49
C VAL A 9 0.32 23.34 -4.39
N TRP A 10 0.10 22.51 -3.37
CA TRP A 10 -1.19 21.87 -3.12
C TRP A 10 -2.04 22.70 -2.15
N SER A 11 -3.11 23.34 -2.64
CA SER A 11 -4.15 23.92 -1.78
C SER A 11 -5.06 22.84 -1.20
N LYS A 12 -5.90 23.21 -0.22
CA LYS A 12 -6.92 22.31 0.34
C LYS A 12 -7.91 21.86 -0.73
N GLU A 13 -8.40 22.78 -1.55
CA GLU A 13 -9.34 22.52 -2.65
C GLU A 13 -8.75 21.53 -3.66
N ILE A 14 -7.53 21.79 -4.14
CA ILE A 14 -6.86 20.89 -5.11
C ILE A 14 -6.61 19.52 -4.50
N THR A 15 -6.26 19.47 -3.21
CA THR A 15 -6.09 18.19 -2.50
C THR A 15 -7.41 17.44 -2.36
N GLN A 16 -8.53 18.14 -2.11
CA GLN A 16 -9.86 17.56 -2.04
C GLN A 16 -10.28 17.00 -3.41
N ASP A 17 -10.11 17.77 -4.49
CA ASP A 17 -10.37 17.30 -5.85
C ASP A 17 -9.54 16.09 -6.22
N LEU A 18 -8.26 16.07 -5.82
CA LEU A 18 -7.39 14.91 -6.01
C LEU A 18 -7.95 13.68 -5.28
N CYS A 19 -8.41 13.80 -4.03
CA CYS A 19 -8.98 12.67 -3.30
C CYS A 19 -10.23 12.12 -4.00
N LEU A 20 -11.14 13.00 -4.45
CA LEU A 20 -12.37 12.60 -5.14
C LEU A 20 -12.08 11.93 -6.49
N LEU A 21 -11.16 12.48 -7.28
CA LEU A 21 -10.74 11.86 -8.54
C LEU A 21 -10.04 10.52 -8.28
N TYR A 22 -9.22 10.44 -7.23
CA TYR A 22 -8.52 9.22 -6.87
C TYR A 22 -9.47 8.10 -6.49
N GLU A 23 -10.54 8.38 -5.73
CA GLU A 23 -11.61 7.42 -5.39
C GLU A 23 -12.25 6.80 -6.64
N ASN A 24 -12.49 7.61 -7.67
CA ASN A 24 -13.06 7.20 -8.96
C ASN A 24 -12.13 6.32 -9.82
N HIS A 25 -10.90 6.07 -9.38
CA HIS A 25 -9.95 5.21 -10.09
C HIS A 25 -9.49 4.00 -9.24
N PRO A 26 -10.36 2.99 -9.02
CA PRO A 26 -10.04 1.77 -8.28
C PRO A 26 -8.75 1.09 -8.74
N ILE A 27 -8.45 1.12 -10.04
CA ILE A 27 -7.23 0.54 -10.61
C ILE A 27 -5.92 1.07 -9.99
N LEU A 28 -5.96 2.20 -9.28
CA LEU A 28 -4.80 2.78 -8.61
C LEU A 28 -4.59 2.29 -7.17
N TYR A 29 -5.58 1.67 -6.55
CA TYR A 29 -5.55 1.39 -5.10
C TYR A 29 -6.15 0.03 -4.71
N CYS A 30 -7.08 -0.47 -5.50
CA CYS A 30 -7.81 -1.70 -5.28
C CYS A 30 -7.10 -2.87 -5.99
N THR A 31 -6.60 -3.83 -5.21
CA THR A 31 -5.81 -4.96 -5.74
C THR A 31 -6.63 -5.97 -6.52
N TYR A 32 -7.96 -6.00 -6.32
CA TYR A 32 -8.90 -6.88 -7.03
C TYR A 32 -9.46 -6.26 -8.31
N ALA A 33 -9.16 -4.99 -8.61
CA ALA A 33 -9.59 -4.38 -9.86
C ALA A 33 -8.96 -5.15 -11.04
N PRO A 34 -9.74 -5.49 -12.10
CA PRO A 34 -9.28 -6.34 -13.20
C PRO A 34 -7.96 -5.89 -13.84
N ASP A 35 -7.71 -4.58 -13.82
CA ASP A 35 -6.57 -3.94 -14.46
C ASP A 35 -5.53 -3.40 -13.45
N TYR A 36 -5.61 -3.77 -12.18
CA TYR A 36 -4.67 -3.29 -11.16
C TYR A 36 -3.20 -3.63 -11.47
N LYS A 37 -2.95 -4.79 -12.10
CA LYS A 37 -1.59 -5.20 -12.52
C LYS A 37 -1.14 -4.55 -13.83
N ASN A 38 -2.05 -3.94 -14.59
CA ASN A 38 -1.74 -3.35 -15.89
C ASN A 38 -1.12 -1.95 -15.71
N LYS A 39 0.21 -1.87 -15.85
CA LYS A 39 0.98 -0.63 -15.70
C LYS A 39 0.47 0.49 -16.61
N ASN A 40 0.19 0.19 -17.87
CA ASN A 40 -0.24 1.19 -18.86
C ASN A 40 -1.58 1.80 -18.47
N LYS A 41 -2.55 0.97 -18.06
CA LYS A 41 -3.87 1.45 -17.61
C LYS A 41 -3.75 2.30 -16.35
N ARG A 42 -2.85 1.95 -15.44
CA ARG A 42 -2.58 2.75 -14.22
C ARG A 42 -1.93 4.09 -14.53
N ASP A 43 -0.93 4.11 -15.40
CA ASP A 43 -0.30 5.36 -15.82
C ASP A 43 -1.32 6.25 -16.56
N ASN A 44 -2.19 5.66 -17.39
CA ASN A 44 -3.30 6.38 -18.03
C ASN A 44 -4.31 6.95 -17.03
N ALA A 45 -4.63 6.23 -15.95
CA ALA A 45 -5.49 6.76 -14.89
C ALA A 45 -4.86 7.98 -14.21
N LEU A 46 -3.54 7.96 -13.96
CA LEU A 46 -2.83 9.10 -13.35
C LEU A 46 -2.77 10.30 -14.30
N ILE A 47 -2.59 10.05 -15.61
CA ILE A 47 -2.67 11.09 -16.64
C ILE A 47 -4.08 11.70 -16.65
N LYS A 48 -5.12 10.87 -16.57
CA LYS A 48 -6.51 11.34 -16.50
C LYS A 48 -6.78 12.19 -15.26
N ILE A 49 -6.38 11.73 -14.07
CA ILE A 49 -6.47 12.54 -12.83
C ILE A 49 -5.78 13.88 -12.99
N LYS A 50 -4.57 13.91 -13.57
CA LYS A 50 -3.84 15.15 -13.82
C LYS A 50 -4.64 16.07 -14.76
N GLN A 51 -5.20 15.55 -15.85
CA GLN A 51 -5.97 16.34 -16.81
C GLN A 51 -7.24 16.90 -16.16
N ASP A 52 -7.99 16.07 -15.43
CA ASP A 52 -9.21 16.47 -14.74
C ASP A 52 -8.94 17.56 -13.69
N LEU A 53 -7.76 17.54 -13.03
CA LEU A 53 -7.33 18.61 -12.11
C LEU A 53 -7.01 19.92 -12.84
N ILE A 54 -6.41 19.84 -14.03
CA ILE A 54 -6.11 21.02 -14.88
C ILE A 54 -7.43 21.63 -15.35
N ASP A 55 -8.37 20.82 -15.80
CA ASP A 55 -9.65 21.27 -16.36
C ASP A 55 -10.55 21.91 -15.28
N LYS A 56 -10.51 21.39 -14.05
CA LYS A 56 -11.28 21.92 -12.92
C LYS A 56 -10.71 23.19 -12.32
N ASN A 57 -9.40 23.42 -12.44
CA ASN A 57 -8.75 24.48 -11.70
C ASN A 57 -7.71 25.21 -12.55
N ALA A 58 -8.04 26.43 -12.98
CA ALA A 58 -7.19 27.27 -13.80
C ALA A 58 -5.82 27.58 -13.15
N PHE A 59 -5.72 27.58 -11.81
CA PHE A 59 -4.44 27.73 -11.11
C PHE A 59 -3.54 26.51 -11.27
N VAL A 60 -4.13 25.32 -11.38
CA VAL A 60 -3.39 24.09 -11.69
C VAL A 60 -2.89 24.14 -13.13
N ALA A 61 -3.73 24.60 -14.06
CA ALA A 61 -3.34 24.79 -15.47
C ALA A 61 -2.18 25.79 -15.65
N ALA A 62 -2.16 26.85 -14.83
CA ALA A 62 -1.09 27.85 -14.82
C ALA A 62 0.23 27.34 -14.19
N GLN A 63 0.20 26.25 -13.42
CA GLN A 63 1.38 25.63 -12.83
C GLN A 63 1.85 24.42 -13.63
N THR A 64 3.15 24.13 -13.58
CA THR A 64 3.75 22.94 -14.19
C THR A 64 3.46 21.67 -13.36
N LEU A 65 2.20 21.26 -13.23
CA LEU A 65 1.83 20.03 -12.53
C LEU A 65 2.39 18.80 -13.27
N THR A 66 3.22 18.00 -12.60
CA THR A 66 3.77 16.76 -13.17
C THR A 66 3.02 15.53 -12.65
N ILE A 67 3.09 14.42 -13.40
CA ILE A 67 2.57 13.12 -12.94
C ILE A 67 3.29 12.69 -11.65
N GLN A 68 4.56 13.06 -11.50
CA GLN A 68 5.35 12.72 -10.32
C GLN A 68 4.84 13.46 -9.06
N ASP A 69 4.35 14.69 -9.20
CA ASP A 69 3.72 15.43 -8.10
C ASP A 69 2.43 14.73 -7.65
N VAL A 70 1.59 14.33 -8.61
CA VAL A 70 0.35 13.57 -8.34
C VAL A 70 0.68 12.25 -7.63
N LYS A 71 1.64 11.47 -8.15
CA LYS A 71 2.10 10.21 -7.53
C LYS A 71 2.60 10.44 -6.09
N SER A 72 3.45 11.46 -5.90
CA SER A 72 4.03 11.79 -4.59
C SER A 72 2.97 12.24 -3.59
N LYS A 73 1.99 13.03 -4.04
CA LYS A 73 0.88 13.50 -3.20
C LYS A 73 -0.04 12.36 -2.79
N ILE A 74 -0.44 11.49 -3.73
CA ILE A 74 -1.24 10.29 -3.44
C ILE A 74 -0.50 9.41 -2.43
N HIS A 75 0.80 9.18 -2.62
CA HIS A 75 1.60 8.39 -1.70
C HIS A 75 1.61 9.00 -0.29
N GLY A 76 1.85 10.32 -0.16
CA GLY A 76 1.80 11.02 1.12
C GLY A 76 0.45 10.92 1.83
N LEU A 77 -0.64 11.12 1.09
CA LEU A 77 -2.02 10.99 1.60
C LEU A 77 -2.29 9.58 2.13
N ARG A 78 -1.94 8.55 1.37
CA ARG A 78 -2.10 7.14 1.79
C ARG A 78 -1.32 6.86 3.08
N THR A 79 -0.06 7.27 3.14
CA THR A 79 0.80 7.04 4.31
C THR A 79 0.24 7.72 5.55
N GLN A 80 -0.21 8.98 5.42
CA GLN A 80 -0.82 9.71 6.54
C GLN A 80 -2.14 9.06 6.98
N PHE A 81 -3.01 8.71 6.02
CA PHE A 81 -4.27 8.04 6.28
C PHE A 81 -4.09 6.71 7.02
N PHE A 82 -3.26 5.80 6.51
CA PHE A 82 -3.07 4.49 7.13
C PHE A 82 -2.38 4.57 8.50
N LYS A 83 -1.52 5.57 8.72
CA LYS A 83 -0.94 5.83 10.04
C LYS A 83 -2.03 6.19 11.06
N GLU A 84 -2.95 7.08 10.71
CA GLU A 84 -4.07 7.46 11.58
C GLU A 84 -5.06 6.30 11.74
N TYR A 85 -5.44 5.63 10.64
CA TYR A 85 -6.33 4.47 10.67
C TYR A 85 -5.83 3.36 11.60
N ASN A 86 -4.53 3.01 11.51
CA ASN A 86 -3.95 1.99 12.37
C ASN A 86 -3.92 2.43 13.84
N LYS A 87 -3.67 3.71 14.13
CA LYS A 87 -3.69 4.24 15.49
C LYS A 87 -5.08 4.10 16.12
N ILE A 88 -6.11 4.47 15.37
CA ILE A 88 -7.53 4.32 15.77
C ILE A 88 -7.89 2.84 15.93
N LYS A 89 -7.46 1.97 15.00
CA LYS A 89 -7.73 0.53 15.06
C LYS A 89 -7.07 -0.14 16.28
N CYS A 90 -5.82 0.21 16.59
CA CYS A 90 -5.11 -0.31 17.76
C CYS A 90 -5.80 0.10 19.06
N SER A 91 -6.17 1.37 19.20
CA SER A 91 -6.94 1.89 20.34
C SER A 91 -8.23 1.11 20.60
N LYS A 92 -8.90 0.61 19.55
CA LYS A 92 -10.10 -0.22 19.67
C LYS A 92 -9.84 -1.70 20.04
N THR A 93 -8.66 -2.24 19.75
CA THR A 93 -8.36 -3.68 19.85
C THR A 93 -7.67 -4.05 21.16
N SER A 94 -6.75 -3.21 21.64
CA SER A 94 -6.20 -3.34 22.99
C SER A 94 -7.26 -2.86 23.98
N GLY A 95 -7.76 -3.73 24.86
CA GLY A 95 -8.75 -3.43 25.91
C GLY A 95 -8.28 -2.39 26.94
N CYS A 96 -7.92 -1.20 26.47
CA CYS A 96 -7.57 -0.04 27.23
C CYS A 96 -8.89 0.60 27.64
N SER A 97 -9.25 0.46 28.91
CA SER A 97 -10.45 1.05 29.47
C SER A 97 -10.50 2.56 29.20
N THR A 98 -11.71 3.02 28.91
CA THR A 98 -12.25 4.38 29.12
C THR A 98 -12.07 5.40 27.98
N ASP A 99 -13.13 5.49 27.15
CA ASP A 99 -13.77 6.69 26.59
C ASP A 99 -13.08 7.65 25.59
N GLU A 100 -11.81 7.51 25.25
CA GLU A 100 -11.20 8.35 24.19
C GLU A 100 -10.95 7.57 22.89
N ILE A 101 -11.99 7.43 22.06
CA ILE A 101 -11.80 7.10 20.65
C ILE A 101 -10.97 8.22 20.03
N GLU A 102 -9.73 7.92 19.66
CA GLU A 102 -8.89 8.90 18.98
C GLU A 102 -9.57 9.37 17.68
N LYS A 103 -9.95 10.64 17.63
CA LYS A 103 -10.53 11.24 16.43
C LYS A 103 -9.42 11.44 15.39
N PRO A 104 -9.71 11.19 14.09
CA PRO A 104 -8.74 11.45 13.03
C PRO A 104 -8.36 12.93 13.02
N LYS A 105 -7.06 13.20 12.90
CA LYS A 105 -6.48 14.56 12.87
C LYS A 105 -6.32 15.04 11.43
N LEU A 106 -6.35 14.13 10.47
CA LEU A 106 -6.33 14.41 9.04
C LEU A 106 -7.67 15.02 8.60
N TRP A 107 -7.63 16.27 8.14
CA TRP A 107 -8.83 16.98 7.67
C TRP A 107 -9.56 16.28 6.51
N CYS A 108 -8.82 15.58 5.64
CA CYS A 108 -9.35 14.82 4.51
C CYS A 108 -9.49 13.32 4.80
N TYR A 109 -9.56 12.93 6.07
CA TYR A 109 -9.68 11.52 6.46
C TYR A 109 -10.89 10.84 5.81
N HIS A 110 -12.06 11.48 5.89
CA HIS A 110 -13.32 10.98 5.32
C HIS A 110 -13.24 10.75 3.81
N LEU A 111 -12.50 11.59 3.09
CA LEU A 111 -12.30 11.46 1.63
C LEU A 111 -11.40 10.28 1.25
N LEU A 112 -10.72 9.65 2.22
CA LEU A 112 -9.78 8.54 1.98
C LEU A 112 -10.28 7.22 2.58
N GLU A 113 -11.47 7.20 3.17
CA GLU A 113 -12.02 5.99 3.81
C GLU A 113 -12.21 4.83 2.82
N PHE A 114 -12.47 5.13 1.54
CA PHE A 114 -12.57 4.14 0.47
C PHE A 114 -11.33 3.23 0.37
N LEU A 115 -10.16 3.69 0.85
CA LEU A 115 -8.93 2.91 0.85
C LEU A 115 -8.99 1.68 1.76
N VAL A 116 -9.77 1.73 2.85
CA VAL A 116 -9.89 0.62 3.80
C VAL A 116 -10.62 -0.57 3.18
N ASN A 117 -11.65 -0.28 2.39
CA ASN A 117 -12.50 -1.30 1.76
C ASN A 117 -11.89 -1.87 0.46
N SER A 118 -10.74 -1.35 0.04
CA SER A 118 -10.11 -1.66 -1.25
C SER A 118 -9.09 -2.81 -1.20
N ALA A 119 -8.68 -3.22 0.01
CA ALA A 119 -7.87 -4.40 0.23
C ALA A 119 -8.78 -5.48 0.82
N PRO A 120 -8.67 -6.77 0.41
CA PRO A 120 -9.32 -7.82 1.15
C PRO A 120 -8.83 -7.73 2.61
N VAL A 121 -9.77 -7.71 3.55
CA VAL A 121 -9.49 -8.23 4.89
C VAL A 121 -9.08 -9.67 4.63
N ARG A 122 -7.78 -9.94 4.48
CA ARG A 122 -7.30 -11.29 4.70
C ARG A 122 -7.63 -11.54 6.17
N PRO A 123 -8.61 -12.38 6.53
CA PRO A 123 -8.59 -12.90 7.88
C PRO A 123 -7.19 -13.49 8.05
N SER A 124 -6.50 -13.12 9.12
CA SER A 124 -5.34 -13.89 9.53
C SER A 124 -5.85 -15.30 9.80
N THR A 125 -5.75 -16.21 8.84
CA THR A 125 -5.91 -17.64 9.10
C THR A 125 -4.69 -18.03 9.91
N SER A 126 -4.85 -17.98 11.23
CA SER A 126 -4.00 -18.68 12.17
C SER A 126 -4.29 -20.17 12.00
N THR A 127 -3.79 -20.77 10.92
CA THR A 127 -3.72 -22.23 10.82
C THR A 127 -2.52 -22.67 11.63
N ILE A 128 -2.72 -22.82 12.93
CA ILE A 128 -1.84 -23.62 13.77
C ILE A 128 -2.45 -25.02 13.74
N GLU A 129 -2.16 -25.77 12.68
CA GLU A 129 -2.07 -27.22 12.81
C GLU A 129 -0.59 -27.51 12.99
N GLU A 130 -0.18 -27.65 14.26
CA GLU A 130 1.17 -28.06 14.63
C GLU A 130 1.40 -29.50 14.19
N VAL A 131 1.81 -29.68 12.95
CA VAL A 131 2.65 -30.82 12.57
C VAL A 131 4.08 -30.32 12.56
N SER A 132 4.65 -30.18 13.76
CA SER A 132 6.07 -29.92 13.93
C SER A 132 6.80 -31.23 13.68
N SER A 133 7.27 -31.44 12.45
CA SER A 133 8.16 -32.55 12.16
C SER A 133 9.57 -32.19 12.67
N SER A 134 10.30 -33.17 13.22
CA SER A 134 11.68 -32.98 13.70
C SER A 134 12.64 -32.39 12.64
N VAL A 135 12.23 -32.41 11.36
CA VAL A 135 12.99 -31.94 10.21
C VAL A 135 12.97 -30.40 10.12
N ASP A 136 11.87 -29.76 10.50
CA ASP A 136 11.66 -28.31 10.34
C ASP A 136 12.58 -27.48 11.24
N VAL A 137 12.85 -27.98 12.45
CA VAL A 137 13.72 -27.31 13.44
C VAL A 137 15.18 -27.32 12.98
N SER A 138 15.63 -28.41 12.35
CA SER A 138 17.03 -28.57 11.92
C SER A 138 17.41 -27.62 10.78
N VAL A 139 16.54 -27.46 9.78
CA VAL A 139 16.78 -26.55 8.64
C VAL A 139 16.85 -25.10 9.10
N ALA A 140 15.97 -24.69 10.02
CA ALA A 140 15.95 -23.34 10.55
C ALA A 140 17.23 -22.99 11.33
N GLU A 141 17.82 -23.96 12.03
CA GLU A 141 19.05 -23.77 12.80
C GLU A 141 20.28 -23.62 11.90
N GLU A 142 20.36 -24.38 10.81
CA GLU A 142 21.41 -24.23 9.80
C GLU A 142 21.35 -22.87 9.08
N LEU A 143 20.15 -22.37 8.77
CA LEU A 143 19.99 -21.04 8.17
C LEU A 143 20.43 -19.91 9.10
N ARG A 144 20.34 -20.09 10.44
CA ARG A 144 20.81 -19.10 11.42
C ARG A 144 22.33 -19.02 11.50
N LYS A 145 23.05 -20.06 11.08
CA LYS A 145 24.53 -20.08 11.06
C LYS A 145 25.09 -19.28 9.88
N ILE A 146 24.29 -19.01 8.84
CA ILE A 146 24.72 -18.24 7.67
C ILE A 146 24.75 -16.74 7.98
N LYS A 147 25.95 -16.16 8.10
CA LYS A 147 26.14 -14.72 8.36
C LYS A 147 26.01 -13.84 7.12
N ASP A 148 26.27 -14.38 5.93
CA ASP A 148 26.16 -13.63 4.67
C ASP A 148 24.70 -13.52 4.20
N VAL A 149 24.18 -12.29 4.19
CA VAL A 149 22.79 -11.98 3.84
C VAL A 149 22.47 -12.29 2.38
N THR A 150 23.44 -12.20 1.46
CA THR A 150 23.23 -12.50 0.05
C THR A 150 23.11 -14.00 -0.20
N ILE A 151 23.95 -14.79 0.47
CA ILE A 151 23.89 -16.25 0.45
C ILE A 151 22.60 -16.73 1.10
N LEU A 152 22.25 -16.19 2.28
CA LEU A 152 21.01 -16.52 2.97
C LEU A 152 19.77 -16.28 2.10
N ARG A 153 19.74 -15.18 1.34
CA ARG A 153 18.63 -14.89 0.40
C ARG A 153 18.55 -15.91 -0.72
N ARG A 154 19.68 -16.36 -1.27
CA ARG A 154 19.71 -17.37 -2.35
C ARG A 154 19.25 -18.72 -1.83
N VAL A 155 19.78 -19.15 -0.70
CA VAL A 155 19.43 -20.44 -0.07
C VAL A 155 17.96 -20.47 0.31
N LYS A 156 17.43 -19.40 0.93
CA LYS A 156 15.98 -19.30 1.23
C LYS A 156 15.12 -19.41 -0.02
N ARG A 157 15.54 -18.79 -1.14
CA ARG A 157 14.80 -18.88 -2.41
C ARG A 157 14.84 -20.29 -2.99
N THR A 158 15.99 -20.94 -2.97
CA THR A 158 16.13 -22.32 -3.48
C THR A 158 15.27 -23.28 -2.67
N ILE A 159 15.35 -23.23 -1.33
CA ILE A 159 14.52 -24.07 -0.45
C ILE A 159 13.03 -23.83 -0.72
N PHE A 160 12.61 -22.56 -0.81
CA PHE A 160 11.23 -22.23 -1.12
C PHE A 160 10.77 -22.82 -2.46
N ASN A 161 11.56 -22.69 -3.53
CA ASN A 161 11.20 -23.25 -4.83
C ASN A 161 11.08 -24.77 -4.78
N CYS A 162 12.03 -25.47 -4.16
CA CYS A 162 11.97 -26.93 -4.02
C CYS A 162 10.75 -27.40 -3.22
N LEU A 163 10.33 -26.64 -2.19
CA LEU A 163 9.11 -26.95 -1.44
C LEU A 163 7.85 -26.76 -2.29
N MET A 164 7.82 -25.74 -3.14
CA MET A 164 6.68 -25.52 -4.04
C MET A 164 6.61 -26.62 -5.11
N ASP A 165 7.75 -27.03 -5.67
CA ASP A 165 7.81 -28.11 -6.67
C ASP A 165 7.35 -29.46 -6.08
N ALA A 166 7.68 -29.75 -4.82
CA ALA A 166 7.25 -30.97 -4.13
C ALA A 166 5.73 -31.03 -3.86
N GLN A 167 5.06 -29.88 -3.75
CA GLN A 167 3.60 -29.82 -3.55
C GLN A 167 2.82 -30.07 -4.85
N ASP A 168 3.43 -29.84 -6.02
CA ASP A 168 2.81 -30.11 -7.31
C ASP A 168 2.86 -31.61 -7.70
N GLU A 169 3.72 -32.41 -7.06
CA GLU A 169 3.83 -33.87 -7.28
C GLU A 169 2.76 -34.69 -6.53
N GLU A 170 2.11 -34.16 -5.49
CA GLU A 170 1.10 -34.88 -4.69
C GLU A 170 -0.35 -34.77 -5.23
N ASN A 171 -0.55 -34.14 -6.39
CA ASN A 171 -1.90 -33.87 -6.95
C ASN A 171 -2.17 -34.55 -8.31
N VAL A 172 -1.51 -35.68 -8.59
CA VAL A 172 -1.74 -36.53 -9.78
C VAL A 172 -2.17 -37.94 -9.38
#